data_AF-A0A1J3JV72-F1
#
_entry.id   AF-A0A1J3JV72-F1
#
_cell.length_a   1.000
_cell.length_b   1.000
_cell.length_c   1.000
_cell.angle_alpha   90.00
_cell.angle_beta   90.00
_cell.angle_gamma   90.00
#
_symmetry.space_group_name_H-M   'P 1'
#
loop_
_entity.id
_entity.type
_entity.pdbx_description
1 polymer ?
#
loop_
_entity_poly.entity_id
_entity_poly.type
_entity_poly.pdbx_seq_one_letter_code
_entity_poly.pdbx_strand_id
1 'polypeptide(L)'
;VGCGERGNEMAEVLMDFPQLTMTLPDGREESVMKRTTLVANTSNMPVAAREASIYTGITIAEYFRDMGYNVSMMADSTSRWAEALREISGRLAEMPADSGYPAYLAARLASFYERAGKVKCLGGPERNGSVTIVGAVSPPGGDFSDPVTSATLSIVQVFWGLDKKLAQRKHFPSVNWLISYSKYSTALESFYEKFDPDFINIRTKAREV
;
A
#
# COMPACT_ATOMS: atom_id res chain seq x y z
N VAL A 1 7.71 -3.57 0.73
CA VAL A 1 8.09 -4.38 -0.45
C VAL A 1 8.41 -3.42 -1.57
N GLY A 2 9.66 -3.42 -2.01
CA GLY A 2 10.10 -2.67 -3.19
C GLY A 2 9.93 -3.54 -4.43
N CYS A 3 9.09 -3.13 -5.38
CA CYS A 3 8.78 -3.81 -6.62
C CYS A 3 9.11 -2.90 -7.80
N GLY A 4 10.27 -3.13 -8.42
CA GLY A 4 10.71 -2.35 -9.57
C GLY A 4 11.26 -0.97 -9.21
N GLU A 5 11.59 -0.75 -7.93
CA GLU A 5 12.15 0.50 -7.42
C GLU A 5 13.59 0.72 -7.88
N ARG A 6 14.06 1.97 -7.79
CA ARG A 6 15.45 2.29 -8.14
C ARG A 6 16.37 1.74 -7.07
N GLY A 7 17.54 1.25 -7.50
CA GLY A 7 18.54 0.71 -6.57
C GLY A 7 18.96 1.72 -5.48
N ASN A 8 19.00 3.00 -5.83
CA ASN A 8 19.37 4.06 -4.89
C ASN A 8 18.32 4.27 -3.80
N GLU A 9 17.03 4.22 -4.14
CA GLU A 9 15.93 4.37 -3.17
C GLU A 9 15.96 3.22 -2.16
N MET A 10 16.19 1.99 -2.62
CA MET A 10 16.35 0.84 -1.74
C MET A 10 17.62 0.91 -0.88
N ALA A 11 18.71 1.47 -1.41
CA ALA A 11 19.95 1.65 -0.65
C ALA A 11 19.78 2.70 0.45
N GLU A 12 19.10 3.81 0.16
CA GLU A 12 18.78 4.87 1.12
C GLU A 12 17.94 4.30 2.28
N VAL A 13 16.88 3.55 1.95
CA VAL A 13 16.06 2.85 2.97
C VAL A 13 16.92 1.94 3.87
N LEU A 14 17.88 1.21 3.30
CA LEU A 14 18.77 0.34 4.07
C LEU A 14 19.78 1.10 4.94
N MET A 15 20.15 2.33 4.56
CA MET A 15 21.04 3.19 5.35
C MET A 15 20.29 3.92 6.47
N ASP A 16 19.07 4.39 6.20
CA ASP A 16 18.30 5.23 7.10
C ASP A 16 17.57 4.43 8.17
N PHE A 17 16.99 3.27 7.80
CA PHE A 17 16.16 2.48 8.72
C PHE A 17 16.89 2.02 9.99
N PRO A 18 18.18 1.63 9.94
CA PRO A 18 18.94 1.34 11.14
C PRO A 18 19.12 2.54 12.07
N GLN A 19 19.18 3.77 11.52
CA GLN A 19 19.37 5.01 12.29
C GLN A 19 18.09 5.46 13.00
N LEU A 20 16.93 5.10 12.46
CA LEU A 20 15.63 5.41 13.06
C LEU A 20 15.40 4.53 14.30
N THR A 21 15.33 5.16 15.46
CA THR A 21 14.96 4.52 16.73
C THR A 21 13.53 4.87 17.13
N MET A 22 12.91 4.00 17.91
CA MET A 22 11.64 4.26 18.58
C MET A 22 11.77 3.94 20.06
N THR A 23 11.05 4.67 20.88
CA THR A 23 10.86 4.31 22.29
C THR A 23 9.71 3.30 22.40
N LEU A 24 10.02 2.10 22.89
CA LEU A 24 9.03 1.08 23.19
C LEU A 24 8.25 1.41 24.48
N PRO A 25 7.08 0.81 24.72
CA PRO A 25 6.29 1.04 25.94
C PRO A 25 7.03 0.73 27.25
N ASP A 26 8.08 -0.09 27.19
CA ASP A 26 8.95 -0.44 28.32
C ASP A 26 10.11 0.55 28.53
N GLY A 27 10.14 1.64 27.77
CA GLY A 27 11.15 2.69 27.85
C GLY A 27 12.46 2.39 27.12
N ARG A 28 12.60 1.23 26.48
CA ARG A 28 13.81 0.91 25.70
C ARG A 28 13.77 1.57 24.33
N GLU A 29 14.91 2.06 23.87
CA GLU A 29 15.08 2.48 22.48
C GLU A 29 15.50 1.30 21.62
N GLU A 30 14.73 1.04 20.56
CA GLU A 30 15.07 0.03 19.56
C GLU A 30 14.98 0.59 18.15
N SER A 31 15.90 0.13 17.29
CA SER A 31 15.87 0.45 15.87
C SER A 31 14.61 -0.11 15.21
N VAL A 32 14.01 0.69 14.32
CA VAL A 32 12.84 0.30 13.52
C VAL A 32 13.13 -0.94 12.67
N MET A 33 14.39 -1.17 12.29
CA MET A 33 14.80 -2.31 11.49
C MET A 33 14.54 -3.66 12.18
N LYS A 34 14.58 -3.73 13.52
CA LYS A 34 14.35 -4.99 14.27
C LYS A 34 12.92 -5.54 14.12
N ARG A 35 11.96 -4.69 13.76
CA ARG A 35 10.54 -5.05 13.60
C ARG A 35 10.03 -4.90 12.17
N THR A 36 10.93 -4.68 11.21
CA THR A 36 10.57 -4.41 9.82
C THR A 36 11.21 -5.46 8.92
N THR A 37 10.42 -6.05 8.02
CA THR A 37 10.93 -6.96 6.99
C THR A 37 10.93 -6.24 5.64
N LEU A 38 12.09 -6.18 4.99
CA LEU A 38 12.25 -5.59 3.67
C LEU A 38 12.36 -6.69 2.62
N VAL A 39 11.50 -6.63 1.61
CA VAL A 39 11.62 -7.42 0.38
C VAL A 39 12.03 -6.44 -0.72
N ALA A 40 13.26 -6.57 -1.21
CA ALA A 40 13.86 -5.67 -2.17
C ALA A 40 13.92 -6.33 -3.55
N ASN A 41 13.15 -5.81 -4.51
CA ASN A 41 13.26 -6.20 -5.90
C ASN A 41 13.44 -4.95 -6.77
N THR A 42 14.67 -4.69 -7.22
CA THR A 42 15.01 -3.49 -7.99
C THR A 42 14.58 -3.61 -9.45
N SER A 43 14.55 -2.48 -10.17
CA SER A 43 14.20 -2.44 -11.59
C SER A 43 15.08 -3.32 -12.49
N ASN A 44 16.33 -3.59 -12.11
CA ASN A 44 17.25 -4.45 -12.87
C ASN A 44 17.03 -5.96 -12.61
N MET A 45 16.22 -6.32 -11.60
CA MET A 45 15.94 -7.73 -11.29
C MET A 45 14.88 -8.32 -12.25
N PRO A 46 14.82 -9.65 -12.41
CA PRO A 46 13.90 -10.31 -13.32
C PRO A 46 12.44 -9.93 -13.09
N VAL A 47 11.68 -9.88 -14.19
CA VAL A 47 10.26 -9.49 -14.19
C VAL A 47 9.41 -10.45 -13.39
N ALA A 48 9.69 -11.76 -13.45
CA ALA A 48 9.00 -12.75 -12.61
C ALA A 48 9.24 -12.54 -11.11
N ALA A 49 10.41 -12.00 -10.72
CA ALA A 49 10.70 -11.69 -9.33
C ALA A 49 9.90 -10.48 -8.82
N ARG A 50 9.46 -9.57 -9.71
CA ARG A 50 8.53 -8.47 -9.36
C ARG A 50 7.16 -8.99 -8.93
N GLU A 51 6.64 -9.99 -9.62
CA GLU A 51 5.38 -10.63 -9.24
C GLU A 51 5.55 -11.42 -7.94
N ALA A 52 6.61 -12.23 -7.84
CA ALA A 52 6.88 -13.02 -6.65
C ALA A 52 7.12 -12.17 -5.40
N SER A 53 7.73 -10.99 -5.53
CA SER A 53 8.04 -10.13 -4.38
C SER A 53 6.78 -9.62 -3.66
N ILE A 54 5.74 -9.25 -4.42
CA ILE A 54 4.45 -8.81 -3.87
C ILE A 54 3.80 -9.96 -3.10
N TYR A 55 3.72 -11.15 -3.69
CA TYR A 55 3.13 -12.32 -3.03
C TYR A 55 3.93 -12.77 -1.80
N THR A 56 5.26 -12.70 -1.87
CA THR A 56 6.13 -13.00 -0.73
C THR A 56 5.88 -12.04 0.42
N GLY A 57 5.83 -10.74 0.13
CA GLY A 57 5.61 -9.72 1.16
C GLY A 57 4.26 -9.82 1.85
N ILE A 58 3.17 -10.06 1.11
CA ILE A 58 1.85 -10.23 1.72
C ILE A 58 1.78 -11.52 2.54
N THR A 59 2.43 -12.60 2.10
CA THR A 59 2.46 -13.86 2.86
C THR A 59 3.25 -13.70 4.16
N ILE A 60 4.35 -12.94 4.16
CA ILE A 60 5.06 -12.57 5.39
C ILE A 60 4.16 -11.73 6.31
N ALA A 61 3.42 -10.76 5.75
CA ALA A 61 2.51 -9.94 6.54
C ALA A 61 1.37 -10.76 7.18
N GLU A 62 0.81 -11.70 6.44
CA GLU A 62 -0.19 -12.66 6.95
C GLU A 62 0.39 -13.59 8.01
N TYR A 63 1.63 -14.03 7.87
CA TYR A 63 2.29 -14.84 8.88
C TYR A 63 2.39 -14.11 10.22
N PHE A 64 2.81 -12.84 10.22
CA PHE A 64 2.84 -12.03 11.44
C PHE A 64 1.44 -11.67 11.95
N ARG A 65 0.46 -11.48 11.07
CA ARG A 65 -0.94 -11.33 11.45
C ARG A 65 -1.45 -12.55 12.21
N ASP A 66 -1.12 -13.75 11.75
CA ASP A 66 -1.58 -15.02 12.35
C ASP A 66 -0.93 -15.30 13.71
N MET A 67 0.16 -14.60 14.05
CA MET A 67 0.70 -14.54 15.42
C MET A 67 -0.11 -13.63 16.36
N GLY A 68 -1.05 -12.84 15.84
CA GLY A 68 -1.85 -11.86 16.59
C GLY A 68 -1.31 -10.43 16.55
N TYR A 69 -0.39 -10.11 15.63
CA TYR A 69 0.13 -8.75 15.48
C TYR A 69 -0.70 -7.90 14.52
N ASN A 70 -0.57 -6.57 14.66
CA ASN A 70 -1.10 -5.60 13.71
C ASN A 70 0.02 -5.20 12.77
N VAL A 71 -0.07 -5.64 11.52
CA VAL A 71 0.98 -5.51 10.51
C VAL A 71 0.55 -4.51 9.45
N SER A 72 1.51 -3.70 8.97
CA SER A 72 1.32 -2.83 7.83
C SER A 72 2.25 -3.27 6.70
N MET A 73 1.70 -3.47 5.51
CA MET A 73 2.43 -3.77 4.29
C MET A 73 2.41 -2.56 3.37
N MET A 74 3.59 -2.00 3.11
CA MET A 74 3.79 -1.00 2.07
C MET A 74 4.26 -1.69 0.78
N ALA A 75 3.51 -1.53 -0.31
CA ALA A 75 3.82 -2.07 -1.62
C ALA A 75 4.16 -0.93 -2.58
N ASP A 76 5.44 -0.79 -2.90
CA ASP A 76 5.95 0.29 -3.74
C ASP A 76 6.78 -0.32 -4.87
N SER A 77 6.34 -0.36 -6.13
CA SER A 77 5.08 0.16 -6.68
C SER A 77 4.25 -0.93 -7.35
N THR A 78 2.93 -0.85 -7.19
CA THR A 78 1.98 -1.82 -7.77
C THR A 78 1.84 -1.63 -9.29
N SER A 79 2.16 -0.44 -9.82
CA SER A 79 2.24 -0.20 -11.27
C SER A 79 3.37 -0.98 -11.93
N ARG A 80 4.54 -1.08 -11.30
CA ARG A 80 5.66 -1.88 -11.84
C ARG A 80 5.36 -3.37 -11.81
N TRP A 81 4.56 -3.81 -10.84
CA TRP A 81 4.00 -5.16 -10.83
C TRP A 81 3.00 -5.38 -11.98
N ALA A 82 2.08 -4.44 -12.22
CA ALA A 82 1.15 -4.52 -13.36
C ALA A 82 1.88 -4.54 -14.72
N GLU A 83 2.93 -3.74 -14.88
CA GLU A 83 3.78 -3.79 -16.07
C GLU A 83 4.50 -5.13 -16.22
N ALA A 84 4.91 -5.75 -15.11
CA ALA A 84 5.50 -7.09 -15.12
C ALA A 84 4.50 -8.13 -15.63
N LEU A 85 3.25 -8.08 -15.18
CA LEU A 85 2.16 -8.94 -15.67
C LEU A 85 1.91 -8.73 -17.17
N ARG A 86 1.95 -7.48 -17.63
CA ARG A 86 1.86 -7.16 -19.07
C ARG A 86 3.00 -7.78 -19.89
N GLU A 87 4.23 -7.72 -19.39
CA GLU A 87 5.36 -8.31 -20.11
C GLU A 87 5.28 -9.85 -20.14
N ILE A 88 4.89 -10.47 -19.04
CA ILE A 88 4.73 -11.94 -18.95
C ILE A 88 3.62 -12.42 -19.90
N SER A 89 2.44 -11.79 -19.87
CA SER A 89 1.33 -12.12 -20.78
C SER A 89 1.71 -11.93 -22.24
N GLY A 90 2.45 -10.87 -22.57
CA GLY A 90 2.97 -10.65 -23.93
C GLY A 90 3.92 -11.76 -24.39
N ARG A 91 4.79 -12.28 -23.52
CA ARG A 91 5.68 -13.42 -23.83
C ARG A 91 4.92 -14.73 -24.00
N LEU A 92 3.79 -14.89 -23.31
CA LEU A 92 2.89 -16.03 -23.44
C LEU A 92 1.95 -15.92 -24.66
N ALA A 93 2.03 -14.81 -25.42
CA ALA A 93 1.15 -14.50 -26.54
C ALA A 93 -0.34 -14.51 -26.15
N GLU A 94 -0.66 -14.11 -24.92
CA GLU A 94 -2.04 -13.91 -24.47
C GLU A 94 -2.65 -12.69 -25.16
N MET A 95 -3.96 -12.73 -25.41
CA MET A 95 -4.64 -11.56 -25.98
C MET A 95 -4.68 -10.42 -24.95
N PRO A 96 -4.16 -9.23 -25.29
CA PRO A 96 -4.22 -8.08 -24.40
C PRO A 96 -5.64 -7.52 -24.34
N ALA A 97 -5.97 -6.96 -23.17
CA ALA A 97 -7.13 -6.10 -22.98
C ALA A 97 -6.69 -4.62 -23.13
N ASP A 98 -7.25 -3.74 -22.31
CA ASP A 98 -6.98 -2.30 -22.37
C ASP A 98 -5.50 -1.95 -22.14
N SER A 99 -4.97 -1.04 -22.96
CA SER A 99 -3.60 -0.52 -22.90
C SER A 99 -2.49 -1.60 -22.86
N GLY A 100 -2.78 -2.79 -23.38
CA GLY A 100 -1.86 -3.92 -23.45
C GLY A 100 -1.83 -4.79 -22.19
N TYR A 101 -2.58 -4.49 -21.14
CA TYR A 101 -2.60 -5.32 -19.93
C TYR A 101 -3.40 -6.61 -20.12
N PRO A 102 -3.09 -7.69 -19.37
CA PRO A 102 -3.86 -8.93 -19.44
C PRO A 102 -5.27 -8.74 -18.85
N ALA A 103 -6.24 -9.51 -19.35
CA ALA A 103 -7.63 -9.46 -18.89
C ALA A 103 -7.80 -9.76 -17.38
N TYR A 104 -6.86 -10.49 -16.77
CA TYR A 104 -6.88 -10.83 -15.35
C TYR A 104 -6.23 -9.79 -14.43
N LEU A 105 -5.81 -8.62 -14.93
CA LEU A 105 -5.16 -7.59 -14.11
C LEU A 105 -6.00 -7.20 -12.89
N ALA A 106 -7.28 -6.86 -13.11
CA ALA A 106 -8.18 -6.46 -12.03
C ALA A 106 -8.41 -7.59 -11.00
N ALA A 107 -8.54 -8.84 -11.47
CA ALA A 107 -8.68 -10.00 -10.59
C ALA A 107 -7.43 -10.22 -9.71
N ARG A 108 -6.23 -10.03 -10.28
CA ARG A 108 -4.96 -10.12 -9.52
C ARG A 108 -4.86 -9.03 -8.46
N LEU A 109 -5.16 -7.78 -8.82
CA LEU A 109 -5.18 -6.66 -7.87
C LEU A 109 -6.20 -6.91 -6.76
N ALA A 110 -7.42 -7.35 -7.09
CA ALA A 110 -8.45 -7.65 -6.11
C ALA A 110 -8.00 -8.76 -5.15
N SER A 111 -7.49 -9.87 -5.68
CA SER A 111 -6.99 -10.99 -4.87
C SER A 111 -5.84 -10.59 -3.94
N PHE A 112 -5.09 -9.55 -4.28
CA PHE A 112 -4.01 -9.02 -3.45
C PHE A 112 -4.55 -8.09 -2.35
N TYR A 113 -5.37 -7.09 -2.70
CA TYR A 113 -5.88 -6.12 -1.74
C TYR A 113 -6.87 -6.73 -0.74
N GLU A 114 -7.67 -7.71 -1.14
CA GLU A 114 -8.64 -8.41 -0.28
C GLU A 114 -7.97 -9.33 0.78
N ARG A 115 -6.64 -9.53 0.72
CA ARG A 115 -5.89 -10.22 1.78
C ARG A 115 -5.66 -9.32 3.01
N ALA A 116 -5.85 -8.01 2.86
CA ALA A 116 -5.83 -7.07 3.97
C ALA A 116 -7.11 -7.17 4.80
N GLY A 117 -6.98 -6.96 6.10
CA GLY A 117 -8.13 -6.92 7.00
C GLY A 117 -7.78 -7.28 8.44
N LYS A 118 -8.70 -6.98 9.34
CA LYS A 118 -8.67 -7.43 10.72
C LYS A 118 -9.44 -8.75 10.82
N VAL A 119 -8.78 -9.79 11.34
CA VAL A 119 -9.34 -11.14 11.40
C VAL A 119 -9.06 -11.79 12.75
N LYS A 120 -9.91 -12.74 13.12
CA LYS A 120 -9.64 -13.68 14.22
C LYS A 120 -8.76 -14.80 13.68
N CYS A 121 -7.58 -14.97 14.24
CA CYS A 121 -6.59 -15.96 13.81
C CYS A 121 -7.06 -17.37 14.16
N LEU A 122 -6.64 -18.34 13.34
CA LEU A 122 -6.92 -19.75 13.60
C LEU A 122 -6.03 -20.31 14.72
N GLY A 123 -6.52 -21.38 15.36
CA GLY A 123 -5.84 -22.10 16.43
C GLY A 123 -6.03 -21.49 17.83
N GLY A 124 -5.52 -22.19 18.84
CA GLY A 124 -5.42 -21.69 20.21
C GLY A 124 -4.02 -21.13 20.46
N PRO A 125 -3.85 -20.06 21.26
CA PRO A 125 -4.88 -19.25 21.94
C PRO A 125 -5.67 -18.36 20.96
N GLU A 126 -6.84 -17.87 21.41
CA GLU A 126 -7.61 -16.89 20.64
C GLU A 126 -6.79 -15.61 20.44
N ARG A 127 -6.50 -15.30 19.18
CA ARG A 127 -5.69 -14.15 18.78
C ARG A 127 -6.44 -13.37 17.72
N ASN A 128 -6.30 -12.05 17.76
CA ASN A 128 -6.80 -11.16 16.74
C ASN A 128 -5.60 -10.46 16.10
N GLY A 129 -5.53 -10.49 14.77
CA GLY A 129 -4.48 -9.82 14.02
C GLY A 129 -5.07 -8.89 12.96
N SER A 130 -4.24 -8.01 12.42
CA SER A 130 -4.64 -7.21 11.25
C SER A 130 -3.50 -7.06 10.25
N VAL A 131 -3.87 -6.96 8.98
CA VAL A 131 -2.98 -6.54 7.90
C VAL A 131 -3.57 -5.30 7.26
N THR A 132 -2.81 -4.22 7.22
CA THR A 132 -3.14 -3.01 6.46
C THR A 132 -2.25 -2.96 5.23
N ILE A 133 -2.83 -2.84 4.03
CA ILE A 133 -2.06 -2.68 2.80
C ILE A 133 -2.09 -1.22 2.37
N VAL A 134 -0.91 -0.66 2.08
CA VAL A 134 -0.72 0.65 1.46
C VAL A 134 0.03 0.43 0.16
N GLY A 135 -0.64 0.59 -0.98
CA GLY A 135 -0.04 0.41 -2.30
C GLY A 135 0.20 1.74 -3.00
N ALA A 136 1.41 1.94 -3.53
CA ALA A 136 1.74 3.09 -4.36
C ALA A 136 1.48 2.77 -5.84
N VAL A 137 0.61 3.57 -6.46
CA VAL A 137 0.29 3.49 -7.89
C VAL A 137 0.89 4.71 -8.59
N SER A 138 1.64 4.46 -9.65
CA SER A 138 2.37 5.47 -10.43
C SER A 138 1.85 5.50 -11.86
N PRO A 139 0.71 6.19 -12.13
CA PRO A 139 0.16 6.29 -13.47
C PRO A 139 1.08 7.08 -14.42
N PRO A 140 1.15 6.69 -15.71
CA PRO A 140 1.92 7.43 -16.70
C PRO A 140 1.35 8.84 -16.85
N GLY A 141 2.17 9.86 -16.59
CA GLY A 141 1.77 11.26 -16.73
C GLY A 141 0.77 11.78 -15.68
N GLY A 142 0.41 10.98 -14.67
CA GLY A 142 -0.60 11.38 -13.67
C GLY A 142 -2.04 11.19 -14.15
N ASP A 143 -2.26 10.40 -15.20
CA ASP A 143 -3.59 10.13 -15.73
C ASP A 143 -4.31 9.01 -14.95
N PHE A 144 -5.43 9.34 -14.32
CA PHE A 144 -6.25 8.38 -13.57
C PHE A 144 -7.07 7.44 -14.46
N SER A 145 -7.12 7.69 -15.77
CA SER A 145 -7.76 6.78 -16.74
C SER A 145 -6.93 5.52 -17.04
N ASP A 146 -5.69 5.46 -16.54
CA ASP A 146 -4.84 4.28 -16.66
C ASP A 146 -5.52 3.02 -16.06
N PRO A 147 -5.49 1.85 -16.74
CA PRO A 147 -6.16 0.64 -16.26
C PRO A 147 -5.74 0.18 -14.87
N VAL A 148 -4.48 0.38 -14.47
CA VAL A 148 -3.99 0.02 -13.13
C VAL A 148 -4.64 0.91 -12.07
N THR A 149 -4.74 2.20 -12.37
CA THR A 149 -5.33 3.18 -11.46
C THR A 149 -6.83 2.97 -11.34
N SER A 150 -7.53 2.82 -12.46
CA SER A 150 -8.97 2.54 -12.49
C SER A 150 -9.32 1.26 -11.74
N ALA A 151 -8.58 0.16 -11.98
CA ALA A 151 -8.76 -1.09 -11.27
C ALA A 151 -8.51 -0.92 -9.76
N THR A 152 -7.43 -0.22 -9.38
CA THR A 152 -7.10 0.00 -7.96
C THR A 152 -8.19 0.82 -7.25
N LEU A 153 -8.67 1.92 -7.85
CA LEU A 153 -9.73 2.77 -7.31
C LEU A 153 -11.03 2.02 -7.06
N SER A 154 -11.34 1.02 -7.89
CA SER A 154 -12.53 0.17 -7.74
C SER A 154 -12.46 -0.75 -6.51
N ILE A 155 -11.25 -1.14 -6.10
CA ILE A 155 -11.00 -2.12 -5.03
C ILE A 155 -10.77 -1.41 -3.69
N VAL A 156 -9.93 -0.38 -3.67
CA VAL A 156 -9.49 0.27 -2.43
C VAL A 156 -10.60 1.11 -1.79
N GLN A 157 -10.62 1.12 -0.46
CA GLN A 157 -11.60 1.88 0.32
C GLN A 157 -11.13 3.31 0.64
N VAL A 158 -9.82 3.55 0.58
CA VAL A 158 -9.19 4.85 0.79
C VAL A 158 -8.31 5.17 -0.40
N PHE A 159 -8.43 6.40 -0.89
CA PHE A 159 -7.61 6.91 -1.96
C PHE A 159 -7.01 8.26 -1.55
N TRP A 160 -5.67 8.33 -1.58
CA TRP A 160 -4.92 9.57 -1.42
C TRP A 160 -4.32 9.97 -2.77
N GLY A 161 -5.02 10.85 -3.48
CA GLY A 161 -4.56 11.37 -4.75
C GLY A 161 -3.49 12.44 -4.54
N LEU A 162 -2.28 12.20 -5.04
CA LEU A 162 -1.19 13.18 -5.02
C LEU A 162 -1.28 14.09 -6.24
N ASP A 163 -1.20 15.41 -6.05
CA ASP A 163 -1.25 16.39 -7.14
C ASP A 163 0.11 17.01 -7.43
N LYS A 164 0.53 16.89 -8.69
CA LYS A 164 1.76 17.47 -9.23
C LYS A 164 1.80 18.99 -9.09
N LYS A 165 0.67 19.69 -9.19
CA LYS A 165 0.61 21.15 -9.04
C LYS A 165 0.97 21.59 -7.61
N LEU A 166 0.52 20.84 -6.60
CA LEU A 166 0.88 21.09 -5.20
C LEU A 166 2.36 20.83 -4.96
N ALA A 167 2.90 19.74 -5.50
CA ALA A 167 4.32 19.39 -5.40
C ALA A 167 5.22 20.45 -6.07
N GLN A 168 4.85 20.94 -7.25
CA GLN A 168 5.58 22.00 -7.96
C GLN A 168 5.64 23.32 -7.17
N ARG A 169 4.65 23.58 -6.30
CA ARG A 169 4.62 24.73 -5.40
C ARG A 169 5.31 24.46 -4.06
N LYS A 170 5.95 23.31 -3.89
CA LYS A 170 6.56 22.85 -2.63
C LYS A 170 5.56 22.76 -1.46
N HIS A 171 4.28 22.49 -1.76
CA HIS A 171 3.28 22.20 -0.74
C HIS A 171 3.37 20.72 -0.34
N PHE A 172 3.77 20.46 0.91
CA PHE A 172 3.93 19.10 1.44
C PHE A 172 3.07 18.87 2.69
N PRO A 173 2.37 17.72 2.80
CA PRO A 173 2.24 16.67 1.78
C PRO A 173 1.41 17.15 0.57
N SER A 174 1.72 16.65 -0.62
CA SER A 174 1.07 17.08 -1.88
C SER A 174 -0.25 16.34 -2.16
N VAL A 175 -1.04 16.10 -1.11
CA VAL A 175 -2.33 15.39 -1.21
C VAL A 175 -3.41 16.36 -1.68
N ASN A 176 -4.15 15.97 -2.71
CA ASN A 176 -5.28 16.73 -3.20
C ASN A 176 -6.55 16.35 -2.45
N TRP A 177 -7.04 17.29 -1.64
CA TRP A 177 -8.21 17.10 -0.78
C TRP A 177 -9.55 17.04 -1.53
N LEU A 178 -9.61 17.45 -2.80
CA LEU A 178 -10.84 17.42 -3.60
C LEU A 178 -11.10 16.04 -4.22
N ILE A 179 -10.04 15.36 -4.69
CA ILE A 179 -10.15 14.04 -5.32
C ILE A 179 -9.97 12.88 -4.34
N SER A 180 -9.29 13.12 -3.21
CA SER A 180 -9.04 12.09 -2.22
C SER A 180 -10.31 11.77 -1.43
N TYR A 181 -10.49 10.49 -1.08
CA TYR A 181 -11.66 10.04 -0.32
C TYR A 181 -11.31 8.88 0.62
N SER A 182 -12.17 8.69 1.63
CA SER A 182 -12.12 7.55 2.55
C SER A 182 -13.52 7.06 2.85
N LYS A 183 -13.79 5.79 2.52
CA LYS A 183 -15.05 5.10 2.82
C LYS A 183 -15.14 4.60 4.26
N TYR A 184 -14.03 4.62 5.02
CA TYR A 184 -14.02 4.22 6.44
C TYR A 184 -14.51 5.31 7.40
N SER A 185 -14.90 6.49 6.89
CA SER A 185 -15.35 7.61 7.72
C SER A 185 -16.45 7.20 8.69
N THR A 186 -17.48 6.49 8.21
CA THR A 186 -18.61 6.00 9.03
C THR A 186 -18.20 4.89 9.98
N ALA A 187 -17.36 3.95 9.54
CA ALA A 187 -16.88 2.86 10.39
C ALA A 187 -16.04 3.36 11.58
N LEU A 188 -15.37 4.50 11.43
CA LEU A 188 -14.52 5.11 12.44
C LEU A 188 -15.25 6.11 13.34
N GLU A 189 -16.50 6.48 13.07
CA GLU A 189 -17.26 7.44 13.89
C GLU A 189 -17.30 7.01 15.36
N SER A 190 -17.69 5.76 15.63
CA SER A 190 -17.74 5.21 17.00
C SER A 190 -16.39 5.18 17.72
N PHE A 191 -15.27 5.17 16.97
CA PHE A 191 -13.93 5.27 17.53
C PHE A 191 -13.59 6.72 17.87
N TYR A 192 -13.85 7.65 16.94
CA TYR A 192 -13.61 9.07 17.16
C TYR A 192 -14.48 9.65 18.26
N GLU A 193 -15.76 9.30 18.35
CA GLU A 193 -16.64 9.76 19.44
C GLU A 193 -16.11 9.40 20.84
N LYS A 194 -15.39 8.28 20.97
CA LYS A 194 -14.79 7.87 22.24
C LYS A 194 -13.47 8.59 22.54
N PHE A 195 -12.73 8.96 21.49
CA PHE A 195 -11.38 9.51 21.62
C PHE A 195 -11.40 11.05 21.63
N ASP A 196 -12.13 11.64 20.68
CA ASP A 196 -12.33 13.07 20.50
C ASP A 196 -13.70 13.33 19.81
N PRO A 197 -14.75 13.64 20.60
CA PRO A 197 -16.09 13.89 20.09
C PRO A 197 -16.20 15.05 19.09
N ASP A 198 -15.33 16.05 19.19
CA ASP A 198 -15.42 17.26 18.36
C ASP A 198 -14.80 17.07 16.97
N PHE A 199 -13.95 16.04 16.81
CA PHE A 199 -13.23 15.77 15.57
C PHE A 199 -14.16 15.64 14.35
N ILE A 200 -15.30 14.95 14.50
CA ILE A 200 -16.24 14.71 13.40
C ILE A 200 -16.83 16.04 12.89
N ASN A 201 -17.22 16.93 13.83
CA ASN A 201 -17.79 18.24 13.50
C ASN A 201 -16.75 19.14 12.83
N ILE A 202 -15.53 19.18 13.37
CA ILE A 202 -14.43 19.98 12.82
C ILE A 202 -14.10 19.51 11.40
N ARG A 203 -13.98 18.19 11.19
CA ARG A 203 -13.70 17.61 9.87
C ARG A 203 -14.77 17.98 8.85
N THR A 204 -16.05 17.87 9.22
CA THR A 204 -17.16 18.19 8.32
C THR A 204 -17.12 19.66 7.92
N LYS A 205 -16.96 20.57 8.89
CA LYS A 205 -16.84 22.01 8.62
C LYS A 205 -15.61 22.34 7.78
N ALA A 206 -14.47 21.71 8.05
CA ALA A 206 -13.23 21.92 7.29
C ALA A 206 -13.31 21.40 5.84
N ARG A 207 -14.22 20.47 5.54
CA ARG A 207 -14.46 20.00 4.15
C ARG A 207 -15.45 20.89 3.39
N GLU A 208 -16.30 21.63 4.10
CA GLU A 208 -17.25 22.57 3.49
C GLU A 208 -16.60 23.91 3.12
N VAL A 209 -15.62 24.35 3.92
CA VAL A 209 -14.81 25.56 3.69
C VAL A 209 -13.82 25.34 2.55
#